data_AF-A0A4R4QU07-F1
#
_entry.id   AF-A0A4R4QU07-F1
#
_cell.length_a   1.000
_cell.length_b   1.000
_cell.length_c   1.000
_cell.angle_alpha   90.00
_cell.angle_beta   90.00
_cell.angle_gamma   90.00
#
_symmetry.space_group_name_H-M   'P 1'
#
loop_
_entity.id
_entity.type
_entity.pdbx_description
1 polymer ?
#
loop_
_entity_poly.entity_id
_entity_poly.type
_entity_poly.pdbx_seq_one_letter_code
_entity_poly.pdbx_strand_id
1 'polypeptide(L)'
;MATFRAGQKTDRAVLPQQPALESGSADNPGTRDETGPERRKASGAEHVRGETGTASPGGSGVTPGPAAGERGREAHAKQSSPFVFVLDKHRGPLQPCPPARARKLLVAGRAVVARYIPFTIRIKDRTAEASQVDGVEVGVDPGSEHTGIAVFTEQAGEFRARQAIQLDHRGGQIRTKVAQRSRYRRRRRTVNKHGFPRLRLPRTKRLFGFATGGLVRATVPAGRWAGTHTGRVAVRSSGSHTVTTPAGAIKTSHKNLTLLQRGDGHAYTTKPEGGVISDTP
;
A
#
# COMPACT_ATOMS: atom_id res chain seq x y z
N MET A 1 -10.97 -16.31 27.95
CA MET A 1 -11.68 -15.08 28.41
C MET A 1 -10.65 -14.04 28.84
N ALA A 2 -10.54 -12.93 28.12
CA ALA A 2 -9.74 -11.78 28.53
C ALA A 2 -10.62 -10.53 28.42
N THR A 3 -10.99 -9.95 29.55
CA THR A 3 -11.82 -8.75 29.66
C THR A 3 -10.95 -7.51 29.49
N PHE A 4 -11.08 -6.81 28.36
CA PHE A 4 -10.47 -5.50 28.17
C PHE A 4 -11.34 -4.44 28.87
N ARG A 5 -10.79 -3.77 29.89
CA ARG A 5 -11.41 -2.59 30.51
C ARG A 5 -11.31 -1.39 29.56
N ALA A 6 -12.45 -0.80 29.23
CA ALA A 6 -12.53 0.44 28.47
C ALA A 6 -11.89 1.60 29.25
N GLY A 7 -10.96 2.32 28.60
CA GLY A 7 -10.28 3.48 29.17
C GLY A 7 -11.19 4.69 29.31
N GLN A 8 -10.96 5.46 30.38
CA GLN A 8 -11.68 6.71 30.71
C GLN A 8 -11.45 7.81 29.65
N LYS A 9 -12.45 8.69 29.52
CA LYS A 9 -12.41 9.93 28.72
C LYS A 9 -11.28 10.83 29.22
N THR A 10 -10.40 11.24 28.31
CA THR A 10 -9.38 12.25 28.58
C THR A 10 -10.00 13.64 28.56
N ASP A 11 -9.78 14.41 29.63
CA ASP A 11 -10.32 15.75 29.83
C ASP A 11 -9.83 16.79 28.80
N ARG A 12 -10.73 17.71 28.46
CA ARG A 12 -10.48 18.90 27.65
C ARG A 12 -9.84 19.99 28.52
N ALA A 13 -8.52 20.07 28.53
CA ALA A 13 -7.80 21.28 28.91
C ALA A 13 -6.73 21.57 27.85
N VAL A 14 -7.15 22.18 26.75
CA VAL A 14 -6.25 22.73 25.72
C VAL A 14 -5.72 24.04 26.27
N LEU A 15 -4.42 24.09 26.60
CA LEU A 15 -3.73 25.34 26.92
C LEU A 15 -3.83 26.30 25.72
N PRO A 16 -4.08 27.61 25.93
CA PRO A 16 -4.23 28.56 24.84
C PRO A 16 -2.93 28.67 24.03
N GLN A 17 -3.03 28.46 22.71
CA GLN A 17 -1.95 28.71 21.77
C GLN A 17 -1.64 30.21 21.74
N GLN A 18 -0.37 30.57 21.90
CA GLN A 18 0.09 31.95 21.71
C GLN A 18 -0.04 32.35 20.23
N PRO A 19 -0.41 33.61 19.93
CA PRO A 19 -0.54 34.09 18.56
C PRO A 19 0.81 34.09 17.82
N ALA A 20 0.78 33.81 16.52
CA ALA A 20 1.96 33.75 15.67
C ALA A 20 2.59 35.15 15.51
N LEU A 21 3.90 35.26 15.74
CA LEU A 21 4.67 36.44 15.33
C LEU A 21 4.56 36.64 13.81
N GLU A 22 4.25 37.85 13.40
CA GLU A 22 4.10 38.26 12.01
C GLU A 22 5.37 37.97 11.19
N SER A 23 5.18 37.48 9.97
CA SER A 23 6.27 37.20 9.04
C SER A 23 6.74 38.49 8.35
N GLY A 24 7.92 38.98 8.70
CA GLY A 24 8.63 39.96 7.88
C GLY A 24 8.90 39.40 6.48
N SER A 25 8.67 40.20 5.44
CA SER A 25 8.93 39.83 4.05
C SER A 25 10.43 39.63 3.81
N ALA A 26 10.84 38.42 3.44
CA ALA A 26 12.22 38.12 3.07
C ALA A 26 12.33 37.90 1.57
N ASP A 27 12.01 38.94 0.79
CA ASP A 27 12.56 39.08 -0.56
C ASP A 27 13.96 39.68 -0.43
N ASN A 28 14.98 38.90 -0.80
CA ASN A 28 16.29 39.44 -1.16
C ASN A 28 16.59 39.03 -2.60
N PRO A 29 16.74 39.98 -3.54
CA PRO A 29 17.09 39.69 -4.92
C PRO A 29 18.59 39.40 -5.03
N GLY A 30 18.93 38.30 -5.69
CA GLY A 30 20.24 38.10 -6.32
C GLY A 30 21.41 37.76 -5.40
N THR A 31 22.03 36.61 -5.66
CA THR A 31 23.48 36.55 -5.90
C THR A 31 23.84 35.19 -6.47
N ARG A 32 24.38 35.24 -7.69
CA ARG A 32 25.28 34.22 -8.23
C ARG A 32 26.56 34.27 -7.38
N ASP A 33 27.07 33.13 -6.96
CA ASP A 33 28.45 32.76 -7.26
C ASP A 33 28.79 31.36 -6.73
N GLU A 34 29.54 30.69 -7.59
CA GLU A 34 30.15 29.39 -7.38
C GLU A 34 31.33 29.53 -6.43
N THR A 35 31.44 28.63 -5.45
CA THR A 35 32.75 28.33 -4.86
C THR A 35 32.75 26.88 -4.36
N GLY A 36 33.33 25.98 -5.15
CA GLY A 36 34.01 24.78 -4.64
C GLY A 36 35.47 25.13 -4.40
N PRO A 37 36.17 24.47 -3.46
CA PRO A 37 36.94 23.25 -3.79
C PRO A 37 36.95 22.25 -2.61
N GLU A 38 37.48 21.02 -2.58
CA GLU A 38 38.48 20.25 -3.33
C GLU A 38 38.09 18.75 -3.33
N ARG A 39 38.71 17.99 -4.25
CA ARG A 39 38.74 16.52 -4.23
C ARG A 39 39.61 16.02 -3.07
N ARG A 40 39.05 15.18 -2.20
CA ARG A 40 39.83 14.16 -1.47
C ARG A 40 39.47 12.78 -2.02
N LYS A 41 40.49 12.03 -2.47
CA LYS A 41 40.40 10.58 -2.67
C LYS A 41 40.20 9.96 -1.27
N ALA A 42 39.10 9.25 -1.08
CA ALA A 42 38.91 8.36 0.05
C ALA A 42 38.71 6.95 -0.50
N SER A 43 39.34 6.00 0.19
CA SER A 43 39.43 4.58 -0.11
C SER A 43 38.07 3.90 -0.31
N GLY A 44 38.07 2.89 -1.17
CA GLY A 44 36.89 2.16 -1.60
C GLY A 44 36.11 1.56 -0.43
N ALA A 45 34.80 1.79 -0.47
CA ALA A 45 33.81 0.91 0.13
C ALA A 45 32.81 0.61 -0.98
N GLU A 46 33.04 -0.51 -1.67
CA GLU A 46 32.06 -1.11 -2.57
C GLU A 46 30.76 -1.32 -1.79
N HIS A 47 29.75 -0.52 -2.11
CA HIS A 47 28.39 -0.85 -1.69
C HIS A 47 27.84 -1.81 -2.72
N VAL A 48 27.96 -3.10 -2.44
CA VAL A 48 27.19 -4.16 -3.08
C VAL A 48 25.72 -3.77 -2.95
N ARG A 49 25.12 -3.41 -4.08
CA ARG A 49 23.67 -3.33 -4.22
C ARG A 49 23.18 -4.77 -4.24
N GLY A 50 22.88 -5.32 -3.07
CA GLY A 50 22.27 -6.64 -2.94
C GLY A 50 20.96 -6.67 -3.70
N GLU A 51 21.00 -7.23 -4.90
CA GLU A 51 19.85 -7.65 -5.66
C GLU A 51 19.17 -8.73 -4.83
N THR A 52 17.93 -8.50 -4.42
CA THR A 52 17.15 -9.53 -3.75
C THR A 52 16.83 -10.60 -4.79
N GLY A 53 17.63 -11.67 -4.78
CA GLY A 53 17.31 -12.90 -5.51
C GLY A 53 15.92 -13.38 -5.12
N THR A 54 15.17 -13.82 -6.11
CA THR A 54 13.93 -14.58 -5.95
C THR A 54 14.28 -15.94 -5.36
N ALA A 55 14.29 -16.04 -4.04
CA ALA A 55 14.25 -17.32 -3.33
C ALA A 55 13.16 -17.23 -2.26
N SER A 56 12.05 -17.93 -2.49
CA SER A 56 11.04 -18.18 -1.48
C SER A 56 11.67 -18.95 -0.33
N PRO A 57 11.61 -18.48 0.93
CA PRO A 57 11.97 -19.32 2.06
C PRO A 57 10.90 -20.41 2.20
N GLY A 58 11.34 -21.65 2.16
CA GLY A 58 10.51 -22.85 2.30
C GLY A 58 9.74 -22.90 3.62
N GLY A 59 8.68 -23.72 3.60
CA GLY A 59 7.72 -23.92 4.69
C GLY A 59 8.35 -24.39 6.00
N SER A 60 8.82 -23.44 6.80
CA SER A 60 9.16 -23.62 8.20
C SER A 60 8.10 -22.92 9.06
N GLY A 61 6.87 -23.42 8.98
CA GLY A 61 5.88 -23.16 10.01
C GLY A 61 6.02 -24.24 11.07
N VAL A 62 6.52 -23.89 12.26
CA VAL A 62 6.47 -24.78 13.42
C VAL A 62 5.00 -24.82 13.87
N THR A 63 4.26 -25.79 13.34
CA THR A 63 2.98 -26.17 13.93
C THR A 63 3.33 -27.12 15.07
N PRO A 64 3.11 -26.78 16.35
CA PRO A 64 3.20 -27.78 17.40
C PRO A 64 2.20 -28.89 17.09
N GLY A 65 2.66 -30.14 17.12
CA GLY A 65 1.79 -31.30 16.95
C GLY A 65 0.70 -31.33 18.02
N PRO A 66 -0.47 -31.92 17.74
CA PRO A 66 -1.57 -31.97 18.69
C PRO A 66 -1.15 -32.72 19.95
N ALA A 67 -1.55 -32.21 21.11
CA ALA A 67 -1.32 -32.89 22.39
C ALA A 67 -2.08 -34.22 22.41
N ALA A 68 -1.47 -35.24 23.03
CA ALA A 68 -2.05 -36.58 23.15
C ALA A 68 -3.42 -36.50 23.85
N GLY A 69 -4.50 -36.75 23.10
CA GLY A 69 -5.88 -36.71 23.58
C GLY A 69 -6.85 -35.91 22.70
N GLU A 70 -6.36 -35.09 21.78
CA GLU A 70 -7.24 -34.44 20.79
C GLU A 70 -7.64 -35.44 19.71
N ARG A 71 -8.90 -35.88 19.71
CA ARG A 71 -9.48 -36.57 18.54
C ARG A 71 -9.31 -35.65 17.34
N GLY A 72 -8.61 -36.14 16.32
CA GLY A 72 -8.36 -35.40 15.08
C GLY A 72 -9.67 -34.79 14.60
N ARG A 73 -9.66 -33.47 14.38
CA ARG A 73 -10.78 -32.78 13.76
C ARG A 73 -10.96 -33.41 12.39
N GLU A 74 -12.01 -34.19 12.21
CA GLU A 74 -12.35 -34.76 10.90
C GLU A 74 -12.30 -33.63 9.89
N ALA A 75 -11.40 -33.75 8.92
CA ALA A 75 -11.36 -32.88 7.78
C ALA A 75 -12.62 -33.17 6.98
N HIS A 76 -13.73 -32.48 7.30
CA HIS A 76 -14.89 -32.45 6.44
C HIS A 76 -14.47 -31.78 5.12
N ALA A 77 -13.97 -32.61 4.19
CA ALA A 77 -13.54 -32.26 2.84
C ALA A 77 -14.71 -31.90 1.92
N LYS A 78 -15.78 -31.31 2.46
CA LYS A 78 -16.74 -30.53 1.68
C LYS A 78 -16.29 -29.09 1.81
N GLN A 79 -15.73 -28.52 0.74
CA GLN A 79 -15.57 -27.07 0.60
C GLN A 79 -16.88 -26.41 1.02
N SER A 80 -16.91 -25.84 2.23
CA SER A 80 -18.10 -25.17 2.72
C SER A 80 -18.29 -23.96 1.83
N SER A 81 -19.37 -23.97 1.05
CA SER A 81 -19.73 -22.81 0.25
C SER A 81 -19.88 -21.63 1.22
N PRO A 82 -19.14 -20.52 1.03
CA PRO A 82 -19.11 -19.45 2.00
C PRO A 82 -20.51 -18.92 2.24
N PHE A 83 -20.92 -18.81 3.50
CA PHE A 83 -22.20 -18.21 3.83
C PHE A 83 -22.18 -16.72 3.47
N VAL A 84 -23.35 -16.22 3.07
CA VAL A 84 -23.59 -14.81 2.80
C VAL A 84 -24.13 -14.15 4.06
N PHE A 85 -23.52 -13.04 4.46
CA PHE A 85 -24.04 -12.24 5.57
C PHE A 85 -25.36 -11.59 5.19
N VAL A 86 -26.28 -11.57 6.15
CA VAL A 86 -27.63 -11.04 5.96
C VAL A 86 -27.89 -9.97 6.99
N LEU A 87 -28.43 -8.84 6.54
CA LEU A 87 -28.94 -7.76 7.37
C LEU A 87 -30.46 -7.69 7.23
N ASP A 88 -31.13 -7.24 8.28
CA ASP A 88 -32.56 -6.97 8.28
C ASP A 88 -32.91 -5.61 7.63
N LYS A 89 -34.19 -5.23 7.64
CA LYS A 89 -34.68 -3.94 7.11
C LYS A 89 -33.94 -2.73 7.68
N HIS A 90 -33.59 -2.76 8.97
CA HIS A 90 -32.95 -1.69 9.74
C HIS A 90 -31.42 -1.80 9.81
N ARG A 91 -30.82 -2.75 9.08
CA ARG A 91 -29.38 -3.05 9.07
C ARG A 91 -28.88 -3.76 10.34
N GLY A 92 -29.78 -4.33 11.13
CA GLY A 92 -29.45 -5.30 12.18
C GLY A 92 -29.00 -6.63 11.59
N PRO A 93 -28.08 -7.36 12.25
CA PRO A 93 -27.59 -8.65 11.77
C PRO A 93 -28.67 -9.74 11.83
N LEU A 94 -28.75 -10.56 10.77
CA LEU A 94 -29.55 -11.78 10.70
C LEU A 94 -28.66 -13.01 10.50
N GLN A 95 -29.25 -14.19 10.69
CA GLN A 95 -28.57 -15.46 10.44
C GLN A 95 -27.98 -15.48 9.01
N PRO A 96 -26.67 -15.75 8.85
CA PRO A 96 -26.07 -15.92 7.54
C PRO A 96 -26.79 -17.01 6.74
N CYS A 97 -26.87 -16.84 5.42
CA CYS A 97 -27.56 -17.79 4.56
C CYS A 97 -26.65 -18.38 3.47
N PRO A 98 -26.96 -19.57 2.94
CA PRO A 98 -26.21 -20.11 1.80
C PRO A 98 -26.35 -19.20 0.56
N PRO A 99 -25.33 -19.14 -0.32
CA PRO A 99 -25.36 -18.31 -1.53
C PRO A 99 -26.59 -18.54 -2.42
N ALA A 100 -27.09 -19.78 -2.49
CA ALA A 100 -28.31 -20.10 -3.24
C ALA A 100 -29.54 -19.35 -2.70
N ARG A 101 -29.69 -19.24 -1.38
CA ARG A 101 -30.79 -18.49 -0.75
C ARG A 101 -30.62 -16.99 -0.99
N ALA A 102 -29.39 -16.47 -0.88
CA ALA A 102 -29.10 -15.08 -1.19
C ALA A 102 -29.49 -14.71 -2.63
N ARG A 103 -29.13 -15.55 -3.62
CA ARG A 103 -29.54 -15.37 -5.02
C ARG A 103 -31.05 -15.35 -5.19
N LYS A 104 -31.77 -16.31 -4.59
CA LYS A 104 -33.24 -16.35 -4.64
C LYS A 104 -33.87 -15.07 -4.08
N LEU A 105 -33.36 -14.56 -2.96
CA LEU A 105 -33.85 -13.32 -2.34
C LEU A 105 -33.58 -12.07 -3.19
N LEU A 106 -32.43 -12.02 -3.87
CA LEU A 106 -32.07 -10.93 -4.77
C LEU A 106 -32.93 -10.96 -6.04
N VAL A 107 -33.09 -12.13 -6.68
CA VAL A 107 -33.93 -12.30 -7.88
C VAL A 107 -35.39 -11.96 -7.60
N ALA A 108 -35.91 -12.37 -6.44
CA ALA A 108 -37.27 -12.04 -6.02
C ALA A 108 -37.45 -10.57 -5.57
N GLY A 109 -36.41 -9.73 -5.62
CA GLY A 109 -36.47 -8.32 -5.21
C GLY A 109 -36.66 -8.08 -3.71
N ARG A 110 -36.64 -9.14 -2.89
CA ARG A 110 -36.83 -9.11 -1.43
C ARG A 110 -35.58 -8.70 -0.66
N ALA A 111 -34.41 -8.78 -1.30
CA ALA A 111 -33.15 -8.29 -0.75
C ALA A 111 -32.46 -7.32 -1.70
N VAL A 112 -31.52 -6.55 -1.17
CA VAL A 112 -30.57 -5.71 -1.92
C VAL A 112 -29.15 -6.02 -1.48
N VAL A 113 -28.18 -5.78 -2.37
CA VAL A 113 -26.77 -5.85 -1.99
C VAL A 113 -26.44 -4.67 -1.06
N ALA A 114 -25.90 -4.96 0.12
CA ALA A 114 -25.49 -3.97 1.11
C ALA A 114 -23.99 -3.68 1.06
N ARG A 115 -23.17 -4.71 0.79
CA ARG A 115 -21.72 -4.61 0.66
C ARG A 115 -21.20 -5.73 -0.24
N TYR A 116 -20.14 -5.46 -1.00
CA TYR A 116 -19.50 -6.47 -1.86
C TYR A 116 -18.44 -7.30 -1.12
N ILE A 117 -17.69 -6.71 -0.18
CA ILE A 117 -16.62 -7.39 0.56
C ILE A 117 -16.68 -7.02 2.05
N PRO A 118 -16.94 -8.00 2.95
CA PRO A 118 -17.50 -9.31 2.60
C PRO A 118 -18.88 -9.15 1.92
N PHE A 119 -19.28 -10.12 1.11
CA PHE A 119 -20.56 -10.04 0.39
C PHE A 119 -21.71 -10.12 1.41
N THR A 120 -22.55 -9.09 1.41
CA THR A 120 -23.62 -8.92 2.38
C THR A 120 -24.89 -8.46 1.67
N ILE A 121 -26.01 -9.11 1.96
CA ILE A 121 -27.34 -8.70 1.49
C ILE A 121 -28.15 -8.11 2.64
N ARG A 122 -29.08 -7.21 2.32
CA ARG A 122 -30.06 -6.67 3.25
C ARG A 122 -31.47 -7.03 2.79
N ILE A 123 -32.23 -7.68 3.65
CA ILE A 123 -33.64 -8.02 3.43
C ILE A 123 -34.51 -6.77 3.65
N LYS A 124 -35.54 -6.58 2.83
CA LYS A 124 -36.40 -5.38 2.86
C LYS A 124 -37.61 -5.50 3.79
N ASP A 125 -38.09 -6.72 3.99
CA ASP A 125 -39.41 -7.06 4.50
C ASP A 125 -39.40 -7.82 5.83
N ARG A 126 -38.24 -7.87 6.52
CA ARG A 126 -38.08 -8.57 7.79
C ARG A 126 -37.18 -7.80 8.75
N THR A 127 -37.45 -7.92 10.05
CA THR A 127 -36.65 -7.35 11.14
C THR A 127 -35.93 -8.45 11.94
N ALA A 128 -34.87 -8.07 12.65
CA ALA A 128 -34.13 -8.98 13.53
C ALA A 128 -35.01 -9.49 14.68
N GLU A 129 -35.84 -8.64 15.28
CA GLU A 129 -36.77 -9.01 16.36
C GLU A 129 -37.78 -10.09 15.96
N ALA A 130 -38.23 -10.06 14.70
CA ALA A 130 -39.14 -11.06 14.15
C ALA A 130 -38.41 -12.30 13.59
N SER A 131 -37.13 -12.48 13.91
CA SER A 131 -36.28 -13.54 13.37
C SER A 131 -35.52 -14.26 14.48
N GLN A 132 -35.41 -15.58 14.37
CA GLN A 132 -34.47 -16.34 15.17
C GLN A 132 -33.05 -16.16 14.60
N VAL A 133 -32.11 -15.77 15.47
CA VAL A 133 -30.69 -15.60 15.15
C VAL A 133 -29.89 -16.28 16.25
N ASP A 134 -29.08 -17.27 15.87
CA ASP A 134 -28.35 -18.11 16.84
C ASP A 134 -27.06 -17.44 17.33
N GLY A 135 -26.79 -16.22 16.87
CA GLY A 135 -25.52 -15.55 17.06
C GLY A 135 -24.41 -16.10 16.17
N VAL A 136 -23.32 -15.37 16.08
CA VAL A 136 -22.07 -15.83 15.46
C VAL A 136 -20.93 -15.45 16.38
N GLU A 137 -19.91 -16.29 16.40
CA GLU A 137 -18.66 -16.00 17.08
C GLU A 137 -17.56 -15.77 16.05
N VAL A 138 -16.57 -14.97 16.45
CA VAL A 138 -15.51 -14.51 15.56
C VAL A 138 -14.16 -14.83 16.20
N GLY A 139 -13.36 -15.60 15.49
CA GLY A 139 -11.95 -15.83 15.78
C GLY A 139 -11.10 -14.87 14.97
N VAL A 140 -10.22 -14.12 15.63
CA VAL A 140 -9.27 -13.21 14.98
C VAL A 140 -7.87 -13.70 15.29
N ASP A 141 -7.11 -14.03 14.26
CA ASP A 141 -5.72 -14.47 14.33
C ASP A 141 -4.80 -13.42 13.69
N PRO A 142 -4.25 -12.49 14.47
CA PRO A 142 -3.40 -11.42 13.95
C PRO A 142 -1.98 -11.92 13.68
N GLY A 143 -1.55 -11.86 12.42
CA GLY A 143 -0.16 -12.08 11.99
C GLY A 143 0.58 -10.79 11.66
N SER A 144 1.87 -10.92 11.31
CA SER A 144 2.69 -9.77 10.86
C SER A 144 2.27 -9.24 9.49
N GLU A 145 1.91 -10.14 8.58
CA GLU A 145 1.55 -9.83 7.18
C GLU A 145 0.05 -9.95 6.89
N HIS A 146 -0.64 -10.82 7.63
CA HIS A 146 -2.05 -11.12 7.41
C HIS A 146 -2.78 -11.26 8.74
N THR A 147 -4.04 -10.87 8.81
CA THR A 147 -4.95 -11.25 9.90
C THR A 147 -5.98 -12.23 9.34
N GLY A 148 -6.01 -13.43 9.90
CA GLY A 148 -7.09 -14.38 9.66
C GLY A 148 -8.32 -14.01 10.49
N ILE A 149 -9.49 -14.02 9.88
CA ILE A 149 -10.76 -13.82 10.57
C ILE A 149 -11.67 -14.98 10.20
N ALA A 150 -12.09 -15.76 11.18
CA ALA A 150 -13.04 -16.85 11.00
C ALA A 150 -14.34 -16.53 11.71
N VAL A 151 -15.46 -16.74 11.02
CA VAL A 151 -16.81 -16.62 11.59
C VAL A 151 -17.41 -18.00 11.70
N PHE A 152 -17.91 -18.34 12.88
CA PHE A 152 -18.46 -19.64 13.18
C PHE A 152 -19.75 -19.51 13.98
N THR A 153 -20.55 -20.58 13.95
CA THR A 153 -21.73 -20.73 14.80
C THR A 153 -21.55 -21.99 15.61
N GLU A 154 -21.82 -21.90 16.90
CA GLU A 154 -21.96 -23.06 17.77
C GLU A 154 -23.44 -23.42 17.88
N GLN A 155 -23.80 -24.65 17.54
CA GLN A 155 -25.16 -25.18 17.73
C GLN A 155 -25.06 -26.58 18.34
N ALA A 156 -25.66 -26.78 19.51
CA ALA A 156 -25.70 -28.08 20.19
C ALA A 156 -24.32 -28.73 20.39
N GLY A 157 -23.28 -27.94 20.66
CA GLY A 157 -21.90 -28.42 20.84
C GLY A 157 -21.14 -28.68 19.53
N GLU A 158 -21.76 -28.45 18.36
CA GLU A 158 -21.08 -28.50 17.07
C GLU A 158 -20.62 -27.13 16.60
N PHE A 159 -19.33 -27.05 16.25
CA PHE A 159 -18.71 -25.84 15.73
C PHE A 159 -18.74 -25.83 14.21
N ARG A 160 -19.49 -24.90 13.60
CA ARG A 160 -19.62 -24.82 12.14
C ARG A 160 -19.05 -23.52 11.61
N ALA A 161 -18.00 -23.62 10.81
CA ALA A 161 -17.42 -22.49 10.10
C ALA A 161 -18.40 -21.95 9.04
N ARG A 162 -18.67 -20.64 9.09
CA ARG A 162 -19.55 -19.93 8.14
C ARG A 162 -18.76 -19.19 7.07
N GLN A 163 -17.66 -18.56 7.48
CA GLN A 163 -16.80 -17.82 6.57
C GLN A 163 -15.38 -17.69 7.14
N ALA A 164 -14.40 -17.64 6.23
CA ALA A 164 -13.04 -17.22 6.53
C ALA A 164 -12.69 -16.00 5.66
N ILE A 165 -12.05 -15.00 6.25
CA ILE A 165 -11.60 -13.77 5.62
C ILE A 165 -10.13 -13.60 5.97
N GLN A 166 -9.30 -13.31 4.97
CA GLN A 166 -7.92 -12.90 5.17
C GLN A 166 -7.80 -11.39 4.92
N LEU A 167 -7.27 -10.67 5.90
CA LEU A 167 -6.94 -9.25 5.78
C LEU A 167 -5.44 -9.10 5.53
N ASP A 168 -5.06 -8.64 4.35
CA ASP A 168 -3.67 -8.37 4.02
C ASP A 168 -3.20 -7.03 4.60
N HIS A 169 -2.10 -7.07 5.34
CA HIS A 169 -1.57 -5.90 6.02
C HIS A 169 -0.75 -5.02 5.08
N ARG A 170 -0.96 -3.71 5.22
CA ARG A 170 -0.10 -2.68 4.57
C ARG A 170 0.95 -2.12 5.52
N GLY A 171 1.10 -2.70 6.71
CA GLY A 171 1.97 -2.20 7.79
C GLY A 171 3.43 -2.03 7.36
N GLY A 172 4.01 -3.02 6.69
CA GLY A 172 5.39 -2.94 6.16
C GLY A 172 5.58 -1.81 5.15
N GLN A 173 4.64 -1.64 4.23
CA GLN A 173 4.67 -0.56 3.23
C GLN A 173 4.54 0.82 3.88
N ILE A 174 3.64 0.96 4.85
CA ILE A 174 3.42 2.20 5.61
C ILE A 174 4.68 2.54 6.42
N ARG A 175 5.23 1.57 7.15
CA ARG A 175 6.47 1.72 7.93
C ARG A 175 7.61 2.23 7.06
N THR A 176 7.80 1.63 5.89
CA THR A 176 8.84 2.03 4.93
C THR A 176 8.64 3.48 4.47
N LYS A 177 7.42 3.86 4.09
CA LYS A 177 7.09 5.23 3.66
C LYS A 177 7.30 6.26 4.79
N VAL A 178 6.95 5.92 6.03
CA VAL A 178 7.16 6.78 7.20
C VAL A 178 8.65 6.93 7.52
N ALA A 179 9.42 5.84 7.49
CA ALA A 179 10.87 5.85 7.67
C ALA A 179 11.57 6.70 6.61
N GLN A 180 11.17 6.57 5.34
CA GLN A 180 11.67 7.38 4.23
C GLN A 180 11.37 8.88 4.45
N ARG A 181 10.13 9.23 4.85
CA ARG A 181 9.76 10.62 5.18
C ARG A 181 10.61 11.17 6.33
N SER A 182 10.86 10.37 7.36
CA SER A 182 11.72 10.73 8.50
C SER A 182 13.16 11.00 8.07
N ARG A 183 13.75 10.11 7.25
CA ARG A 183 15.10 10.27 6.68
C ARG A 183 15.23 11.56 5.88
N TYR A 184 14.27 11.86 5.01
CA TYR A 184 14.29 13.12 4.24
C TYR A 184 14.15 14.36 5.12
N ARG A 185 13.35 14.30 6.19
CA ARG A 185 13.24 15.41 7.16
C ARG A 185 14.54 15.61 7.92
N ARG A 186 15.17 14.53 8.39
CA ARG A 186 16.48 14.59 9.07
C ARG A 186 17.54 15.20 8.17
N ARG A 187 17.64 14.74 6.91
CA ARG A 187 18.62 15.25 5.93
C ARG A 187 18.48 16.74 5.66
N ARG A 188 17.26 17.29 5.63
CA ARG A 188 17.03 18.73 5.48
C ARG A 188 17.40 19.54 6.71
N ARG A 189 17.30 18.95 7.90
CA ARG A 189 17.62 19.58 9.19
C ARG A 189 19.07 19.35 9.62
N THR A 190 19.86 18.60 8.87
CA THR A 190 21.26 18.36 9.20
C THR A 190 22.04 19.66 9.08
N VAL A 191 22.59 20.11 10.21
CA VAL A 191 23.43 21.30 10.32
C VAL A 191 24.90 20.95 10.25
N ASN A 192 25.75 21.91 9.85
CA ASN A 192 27.20 21.77 9.87
C ASN A 192 27.72 21.94 11.31
N LYS A 193 29.04 21.86 11.50
CA LYS A 193 29.68 22.06 12.82
C LYS A 193 29.40 23.44 13.45
N HIS A 194 28.90 24.39 12.66
CA HIS A 194 28.58 25.76 13.06
C HIS A 194 27.07 26.03 13.15
N GLY A 195 26.20 24.99 13.08
CA GLY A 195 24.75 25.16 13.22
C GLY A 195 24.00 25.59 11.96
N PHE A 196 24.67 25.79 10.82
CA PHE A 196 24.01 26.18 9.57
C PHE A 196 23.54 24.97 8.75
N PRO A 197 22.41 25.05 8.02
CA PRO A 197 21.93 23.96 7.17
C PRO A 197 22.99 23.49 6.16
N ARG A 198 23.35 22.20 6.18
CA ARG A 198 24.34 21.63 5.24
C ARG A 198 23.84 21.53 3.80
N LEU A 199 22.53 21.41 3.64
CA LEU A 199 21.90 21.04 2.37
C LEU A 199 20.67 21.91 2.11
N ARG A 200 20.71 22.71 1.04
CA ARG A 200 19.52 23.41 0.53
C ARG A 200 18.74 22.48 -0.40
N LEU A 201 17.95 21.57 0.18
CA LEU A 201 17.08 20.68 -0.60
C LEU A 201 15.72 21.33 -0.88
N PRO A 202 15.29 21.45 -2.15
CA PRO A 202 13.98 21.99 -2.49
C PRO A 202 12.85 21.12 -1.91
N ARG A 203 11.76 21.76 -1.49
CA ARG A 203 10.54 21.08 -1.02
C ARG A 203 9.66 20.63 -2.19
N THR A 204 9.85 21.24 -3.36
CA THR A 204 9.10 20.94 -4.58
C THR A 204 9.52 19.57 -5.11
N LYS A 205 8.56 18.63 -5.13
CA LYS A 205 8.80 17.27 -5.64
C LYS A 205 8.92 17.21 -7.17
N ARG A 206 8.39 18.23 -7.85
CA ARG A 206 8.45 18.36 -9.30
C ARG A 206 9.29 19.55 -9.68
N LEU A 207 10.18 19.36 -10.64
CA LEU A 207 11.00 20.41 -11.22
C LEU A 207 10.78 20.34 -12.72
N PHE A 208 10.42 21.47 -13.33
CA PHE A 208 10.12 21.56 -14.76
C PHE A 208 9.05 20.55 -15.23
N GLY A 209 8.07 20.24 -14.37
CA GLY A 209 7.01 19.27 -14.65
C GLY A 209 7.37 17.81 -14.38
N PHE A 210 8.62 17.47 -14.12
CA PHE A 210 9.09 16.09 -13.89
C PHE A 210 9.33 15.79 -12.41
N ALA A 211 9.16 14.53 -12.01
CA ALA A 211 9.53 14.03 -10.68
C ALA A 211 10.54 12.88 -10.82
N THR A 212 11.49 12.78 -9.88
CA THR A 212 12.44 11.66 -9.87
C THR A 212 11.70 10.32 -9.83
N GLY A 213 12.13 9.39 -10.68
CA GLY A 213 11.55 8.05 -10.82
C GLY A 213 10.43 7.96 -11.86
N GLY A 214 9.98 9.08 -12.45
CA GLY A 214 9.08 9.05 -13.60
C GLY A 214 9.76 8.47 -14.84
N LEU A 215 9.00 7.74 -15.67
CA LEU A 215 9.46 7.21 -16.94
C LEU A 215 9.36 8.32 -17.99
N VAL A 216 10.45 8.60 -18.70
CA VAL A 216 10.52 9.63 -19.72
C VAL A 216 11.11 9.09 -21.01
N ARG A 217 10.71 9.70 -22.12
CA ARG A 217 11.40 9.62 -23.40
C ARG A 217 12.28 10.85 -23.55
N ALA A 218 13.56 10.66 -23.83
CA ALA A 218 14.54 11.70 -24.10
C ALA A 218 14.86 11.70 -25.59
N THR A 219 14.60 12.80 -26.29
CA THR A 219 15.02 13.00 -27.68
C THR A 219 16.21 13.96 -27.67
N VAL A 220 17.42 13.42 -27.76
CA VAL A 220 18.66 14.20 -27.68
C VAL A 220 19.08 14.60 -29.09
N PRO A 221 19.21 15.91 -29.39
CA PRO A 221 19.43 16.36 -30.76
C PRO A 221 20.84 16.13 -31.28
N ALA A 222 21.86 16.18 -30.42
CA ALA A 222 23.27 16.07 -30.84
C ALA A 222 24.19 15.55 -29.71
N GLY A 223 25.39 15.12 -30.09
CA GLY A 223 26.46 14.65 -29.20
C GLY A 223 26.48 13.13 -29.00
N ARG A 224 27.28 12.66 -28.04
CA ARG A 224 27.52 11.23 -27.77
C ARG A 224 26.24 10.39 -27.60
N TRP A 225 25.17 11.00 -27.08
CA TRP A 225 23.90 10.34 -26.78
C TRP A 225 22.78 10.79 -27.71
N ALA A 226 23.10 11.30 -28.90
CA ALA A 226 22.10 11.69 -29.90
C ALA A 226 21.12 10.53 -30.19
N GLY A 227 19.85 10.86 -30.44
CA GLY A 227 18.78 9.89 -30.65
C GLY A 227 17.75 9.84 -29.52
N THR A 228 16.87 8.84 -29.59
CA THR A 228 15.74 8.68 -28.67
C THR A 228 16.02 7.59 -27.64
N HIS A 229 15.83 7.92 -26.36
CA HIS A 229 16.10 7.02 -25.26
C HIS A 229 14.94 7.00 -24.26
N THR A 230 14.61 5.83 -23.74
CA THR A 230 13.56 5.69 -22.73
C THR A 230 14.18 5.23 -21.41
N GLY A 231 13.78 5.86 -20.31
CA GLY A 231 14.36 5.56 -19.01
C GLY A 231 13.75 6.35 -17.86
N ARG A 232 14.16 6.03 -16.63
CA ARG A 232 13.69 6.76 -15.45
C ARG A 232 14.52 8.02 -15.22
N VAL A 233 13.84 9.13 -14.93
CA VAL A 233 14.48 10.43 -14.74
C VAL A 233 14.87 10.68 -13.29
N ALA A 234 16.05 11.25 -13.07
CA ALA A 234 16.47 11.91 -11.85
C ALA A 234 16.49 13.42 -12.10
N VAL A 235 15.62 14.16 -11.41
CA VAL A 235 15.44 15.60 -11.66
C VAL A 235 16.41 16.45 -10.83
N ARG A 236 16.79 17.59 -11.38
CA ARG A 236 17.68 18.58 -10.76
C ARG A 236 17.10 19.97 -10.88
N SER A 237 17.40 20.84 -9.92
CA SER A 237 16.95 22.24 -9.92
C SER A 237 17.49 23.04 -11.10
N SER A 238 18.62 22.63 -11.67
CA SER A 238 19.21 23.27 -12.85
C SER A 238 18.44 23.04 -14.15
N GLY A 239 17.43 22.16 -14.18
CA GLY A 239 16.72 21.79 -15.41
C GLY A 239 17.48 20.83 -16.32
N SER A 240 18.71 20.43 -15.94
CA SER A 240 19.47 19.36 -16.59
C SER A 240 19.31 18.05 -15.81
N HIS A 241 18.48 17.17 -16.34
CA HIS A 241 18.07 15.92 -15.69
C HIS A 241 18.95 14.77 -16.17
N THR A 242 19.04 13.71 -15.35
CA THR A 242 19.67 12.46 -15.78
C THR A 242 18.61 11.42 -16.04
N VAL A 243 18.66 10.76 -17.19
CA VAL A 243 17.79 9.65 -17.55
C VAL A 243 18.62 8.38 -17.48
N THR A 244 18.22 7.44 -16.63
CA THR A 244 18.84 6.12 -16.54
C THR A 244 18.22 5.22 -17.60
N THR A 245 19.01 4.86 -18.60
CA THR A 245 18.65 3.99 -19.72
C THR A 245 19.45 2.68 -19.63
N PRO A 246 19.06 1.60 -20.33
CA PRO A 246 19.84 0.36 -20.38
C PRO A 246 21.28 0.58 -20.89
N ALA A 247 21.49 1.50 -21.83
CA ALA A 247 22.79 1.82 -22.39
C ALA A 247 23.65 2.72 -21.48
N GLY A 248 23.08 3.29 -20.42
CA GLY A 248 23.78 4.16 -19.47
C GLY A 248 22.97 5.36 -19.00
N ALA A 249 23.60 6.18 -18.16
CA ALA A 249 23.00 7.40 -17.64
C ALA A 249 23.25 8.59 -18.59
N ILE A 250 22.16 9.14 -19.13
CA ILE A 250 22.21 10.27 -20.07
C ILE A 250 21.86 11.55 -19.34
N LYS A 251 22.65 12.61 -19.49
CA LYS A 251 22.32 13.94 -18.97
C LYS A 251 21.73 14.79 -20.09
N THR A 252 20.52 15.30 -19.92
CA THR A 252 19.83 16.11 -20.95
C THR A 252 18.96 17.22 -20.33
N SER A 253 18.62 18.23 -21.11
CA SER A 253 17.72 19.30 -20.69
C SER A 253 16.28 18.77 -20.55
N HIS A 254 15.52 19.28 -19.58
CA HIS A 254 14.10 18.97 -19.43
C HIS A 254 13.27 19.27 -20.69
N LYS A 255 13.72 20.22 -21.52
CA LYS A 255 13.08 20.56 -22.81
C LYS A 255 13.10 19.39 -23.80
N ASN A 256 14.08 18.50 -23.66
CA ASN A 256 14.27 17.32 -24.52
C ASN A 256 13.56 16.08 -23.96
N LEU A 257 12.78 16.22 -22.89
CA LEU A 257 12.10 15.13 -22.21
C LEU A 257 10.59 15.19 -22.45
N THR A 258 10.01 14.02 -22.66
CA THR A 258 8.56 13.81 -22.65
C THR A 258 8.23 12.81 -21.56
N LEU A 259 7.28 13.13 -20.69
CA LEU A 259 6.83 12.23 -19.64
C LEU A 259 5.98 11.11 -20.26
N LEU A 260 6.39 9.85 -20.06
CA LEU A 260 5.62 8.67 -20.47
C LEU A 260 4.79 8.13 -19.31
N GLN A 261 5.37 8.07 -18.10
CA GLN A 261 4.69 7.60 -16.90
C GLN A 261 5.12 8.40 -15.68
N ARG A 262 4.15 8.75 -14.82
CA ARG A 262 4.46 9.32 -13.50
C ARG A 262 5.02 8.24 -12.58
N GLY A 263 5.89 8.65 -11.64
CA GLY A 263 6.36 7.78 -10.56
C GLY A 263 5.28 7.59 -9.50
N ASP A 264 4.18 6.93 -9.87
CA ASP A 264 3.04 6.60 -8.99
C ASP A 264 3.24 5.30 -8.19
N GLY A 265 4.27 4.53 -8.51
CA GLY A 265 4.64 3.30 -7.83
C GLY A 265 4.23 2.03 -8.56
N HIS A 266 3.61 2.14 -9.74
CA HIS A 266 3.36 1.02 -10.63
C HIS A 266 4.37 1.01 -11.78
N ALA A 267 4.62 -0.14 -12.40
CA ALA A 267 5.39 -0.25 -13.63
C ALA A 267 4.43 -0.77 -14.69
N TYR A 268 4.06 0.08 -15.65
CA TYR A 268 3.24 -0.36 -16.78
C TYR A 268 4.19 -0.86 -17.86
N THR A 269 4.14 -2.17 -18.12
CA THR A 269 4.84 -2.79 -19.25
C THR A 269 3.81 -3.02 -20.36
N THR A 270 4.15 -2.66 -21.59
CA THR A 270 3.36 -3.02 -22.76
C THR A 270 3.84 -4.37 -23.26
N LYS A 271 2.98 -5.39 -23.25
CA LYS A 271 3.24 -6.63 -23.98
C LYS A 271 2.83 -6.41 -25.44
N PRO A 272 3.67 -6.73 -26.43
CA PRO A 272 3.18 -6.86 -27.80
C PRO A 272 2.14 -7.99 -27.81
N GLU A 273 0.96 -7.71 -28.35
CA GLU A 273 -0.03 -8.74 -28.62
C GLU A 273 0.56 -9.65 -29.71
N GLY A 274 0.59 -10.95 -29.43
CA GLY A 274 1.13 -11.94 -30.37
C GLY A 274 0.43 -11.81 -31.71
N GLY A 275 1.22 -11.67 -32.78
CA GLY A 275 0.72 -11.63 -34.14
C GLY A 275 -0.17 -12.85 -34.40
N VAL A 276 -1.32 -12.60 -35.01
CA VAL A 276 -2.26 -13.63 -35.46
C VAL A 276 -1.48 -14.57 -36.39
N ILE A 277 -1.33 -15.83 -35.97
CA ILE A 277 -0.89 -16.90 -36.86
C ILE A 277 -2.02 -17.04 -37.88
N SER A 278 -1.78 -16.57 -39.10
CA SER A 278 -2.66 -16.81 -40.24
C SER A 278 -2.45 -18.24 -40.71
N ASP A 279 -3.19 -19.18 -40.13
CA ASP A 279 -3.42 -20.46 -40.79
C ASP A 279 -4.30 -20.18 -42.01
N THR A 280 -3.68 -20.30 -43.19
CA THR A 280 -4.37 -20.31 -44.48
C THR A 280 -4.44 -21.79 -44.91
N PRO A 281 -5.52 -22.21 -45.59
CA PRO A 281 -6.10 -23.55 -45.49
C PRO A 281 -5.28 -24.67 -46.13
#